data_AF-A0A9P6NII9-F1
#
_entry.id   AF-A0A9P6NII9-F1
#
_cell.length_a   1.000
_cell.length_b   1.000
_cell.length_c   1.000
_cell.angle_alpha   90.00
_cell.angle_beta   90.00
_cell.angle_gamma   90.00
#
_symmetry.space_group_name_H-M   'P 1'
#
loop_
_entity.id
_entity.type
_entity.pdbx_description
1 polymer ?
#
loop_
_entity_poly.entity_id
_entity_poly.type
_entity_poly.pdbx_seq_one_letter_code
_entity_poly.pdbx_strand_id
1 'polypeptide(L)'
;MVLVQFLKTILIKLLLYLKQLIAYYITMEITNQNVATKFRITCQEQDEFAVKSFAKALQAQQAGKFKEEIVPVEVTSIDLKSGDEKDVMMITAKSLGKLKSVFSKTGSTHAGKASQISDGAAAVLLAGRSVAKKLTLPILGKFYTLVVIGVPPKIMGIGPFYAIKLL
;
A
#
# COMPACT_ATOMS: atom_id res chain seq x y z
N MET A 1 -29.25 -4.31 -43.67
CA MET A 1 -29.09 -5.07 -42.41
C MET A 1 -27.65 -5.16 -41.92
N VAL A 2 -26.67 -5.46 -42.79
CA VAL A 2 -25.26 -5.68 -42.40
C VAL A 2 -24.57 -4.43 -41.81
N LEU A 3 -24.77 -3.24 -42.40
CA LEU A 3 -24.14 -2.00 -41.92
C LEU A 3 -24.60 -1.58 -40.51
N VAL A 4 -25.89 -1.77 -40.21
CA VAL A 4 -26.46 -1.46 -38.88
C VAL A 4 -25.89 -2.40 -37.81
N GLN A 5 -25.70 -3.69 -38.13
CA GLN A 5 -25.10 -4.65 -37.23
C GLN A 5 -23.60 -4.38 -36.99
N PHE A 6 -22.89 -3.93 -38.03
CA PHE A 6 -21.50 -3.51 -37.94
C PHE A 6 -21.33 -2.27 -37.05
N LEU A 7 -22.14 -1.24 -37.24
CA LEU A 7 -22.13 -0.02 -36.42
C LEU A 7 -22.51 -0.30 -34.96
N LYS A 8 -23.51 -1.16 -34.70
CA LYS A 8 -23.84 -1.60 -33.33
C LYS A 8 -22.66 -2.29 -32.66
N THR A 9 -21.94 -3.14 -33.38
CA THR A 9 -20.76 -3.84 -32.85
C THR A 9 -19.63 -2.88 -32.50
N ILE A 10 -19.37 -1.89 -33.36
CA ILE A 10 -18.38 -0.84 -33.10
C ILE A 10 -18.79 -0.01 -31.87
N LEU A 11 -20.06 0.42 -31.79
CA LEU A 11 -20.55 1.22 -30.67
C LEU A 11 -20.46 0.44 -29.33
N ILE A 12 -20.81 -0.84 -29.33
CA ILE A 12 -20.68 -1.70 -28.13
C ILE A 12 -19.21 -1.81 -27.71
N LYS A 13 -18.29 -2.06 -28.65
CA LYS A 13 -16.84 -2.11 -28.35
C LYS A 13 -16.32 -0.78 -27.83
N LEU A 14 -16.74 0.33 -28.42
CA LEU A 14 -16.36 1.68 -27.99
C LEU A 14 -16.88 1.98 -26.57
N LEU A 15 -18.13 1.62 -26.27
CA LEU A 15 -18.71 1.78 -24.94
C LEU A 15 -18.02 0.89 -23.90
N LEU A 16 -17.66 -0.34 -24.25
CA LEU A 16 -16.86 -1.22 -23.39
C LEU A 16 -15.48 -0.64 -23.13
N TYR A 17 -14.81 -0.11 -24.16
CA TYR A 17 -13.52 0.53 -24.04
C TYR A 17 -13.58 1.79 -23.16
N LEU A 18 -14.58 2.65 -23.36
CA LEU A 18 -14.81 3.83 -22.52
C LEU A 18 -15.09 3.45 -21.06
N LYS A 19 -15.91 2.43 -20.80
CA LYS A 19 -16.14 1.91 -19.45
C LYS A 19 -14.85 1.38 -18.81
N GLN A 20 -14.00 0.75 -19.60
CA GLN A 20 -12.73 0.22 -19.14
C GLN A 20 -11.72 1.34 -18.82
N LEU A 21 -11.64 2.38 -19.67
CA LEU A 21 -10.85 3.58 -19.40
C LEU A 21 -11.30 4.25 -18.09
N ILE A 22 -12.60 4.48 -17.91
CA ILE A 22 -13.13 5.07 -16.66
C ILE A 22 -12.75 4.23 -15.44
N ALA A 23 -12.76 2.89 -15.56
CA ALA A 23 -12.35 2.00 -14.48
C ALA A 23 -10.85 2.09 -14.11
N TYR A 24 -9.99 2.60 -15.01
CA TYR A 24 -8.58 2.88 -14.71
C TYR A 24 -8.36 4.28 -14.10
N TYR A 25 -9.30 5.22 -14.28
CA TYR A 25 -9.20 6.60 -13.78
C TYR A 25 -9.87 6.83 -12.41
N ILE A 26 -10.27 5.78 -11.70
CA ILE A 26 -10.80 5.88 -10.34
C ILE A 26 -9.67 5.95 -9.31
N THR A 27 -9.84 6.80 -8.29
CA THR A 27 -8.87 6.91 -7.18
C THR A 27 -8.91 5.65 -6.31
N MET A 28 -7.79 5.36 -5.63
CA MET A 28 -7.73 4.22 -4.70
C MET A 28 -8.76 4.35 -3.58
N GLU A 29 -9.09 5.56 -3.14
CA GLU A 29 -10.17 5.84 -2.19
C GLU A 29 -11.53 5.34 -2.71
N ILE A 30 -11.88 5.65 -3.96
CA ILE A 30 -13.12 5.18 -4.59
C ILE A 30 -13.12 3.65 -4.67
N THR A 31 -11.98 3.01 -4.97
CA THR A 31 -11.92 1.54 -4.94
C THR A 31 -12.20 0.97 -3.55
N ASN A 32 -11.73 1.62 -2.48
CA ASN A 32 -12.01 1.22 -1.10
C ASN A 32 -13.49 1.38 -0.76
N GLN A 33 -14.09 2.52 -1.12
CA GLN A 33 -15.54 2.75 -0.91
C GLN A 33 -16.39 1.71 -1.66
N ASN A 34 -15.99 1.31 -2.86
CA ASN A 34 -16.66 0.26 -3.62
C ASN A 34 -16.57 -1.10 -2.92
N VAL A 35 -15.41 -1.46 -2.36
CA VAL A 35 -15.24 -2.69 -1.57
C VAL A 35 -16.12 -2.62 -0.32
N ALA A 36 -16.03 -1.54 0.46
CA ALA A 36 -16.82 -1.36 1.68
C ALA A 36 -18.31 -1.46 1.41
N THR A 37 -18.80 -0.80 0.36
CA THR A 37 -20.22 -0.86 -0.05
C THR A 37 -20.61 -2.27 -0.49
N LYS A 38 -19.80 -2.91 -1.35
CA LYS A 38 -20.11 -4.23 -1.91
C LYS A 38 -20.18 -5.32 -0.84
N PHE A 39 -19.29 -5.27 0.14
CA PHE A 39 -19.20 -6.25 1.22
C PHE A 39 -19.83 -5.77 2.53
N ARG A 40 -20.53 -4.63 2.50
CA ARG A 40 -21.24 -4.03 3.65
C ARG A 40 -20.36 -3.81 4.87
N ILE A 41 -19.11 -3.42 4.65
CA ILE A 41 -18.16 -3.08 5.71
C ILE A 41 -18.52 -1.69 6.24
N THR A 42 -18.88 -1.62 7.51
CA THR A 42 -19.33 -0.40 8.16
C THR A 42 -18.16 0.56 8.40
N CYS A 43 -18.49 1.84 8.66
CA CYS A 43 -17.50 2.83 9.07
C CYS A 43 -16.84 2.43 10.39
N GLN A 44 -17.64 1.95 11.35
CA GLN A 44 -17.17 1.53 12.68
C GLN A 44 -16.16 0.38 12.59
N GLU A 45 -16.41 -0.64 11.78
CA GLU A 45 -15.45 -1.75 11.58
C GLU A 45 -14.10 -1.26 11.03
N GLN A 46 -14.14 -0.31 10.09
CA GLN A 46 -12.92 0.29 9.53
C GLN A 46 -12.16 1.10 10.58
N ASP A 47 -12.87 1.86 11.41
CA ASP A 47 -12.27 2.69 12.47
C ASP A 47 -11.68 1.82 13.59
N GLU A 48 -12.40 0.78 14.01
CA GLU A 48 -11.89 -0.19 14.99
C GLU A 48 -10.63 -0.90 14.48
N PHE A 49 -10.60 -1.28 13.20
CA PHE A 49 -9.41 -1.88 12.60
C PHE A 49 -8.23 -0.91 12.61
N ALA A 50 -8.46 0.35 12.23
CA ALA A 50 -7.43 1.38 12.21
C ALA A 50 -6.86 1.63 13.61
N VAL A 51 -7.73 1.82 14.62
CA VAL A 51 -7.31 2.01 16.03
C VAL A 51 -6.48 0.82 16.52
N LYS A 52 -6.92 -0.41 16.25
CA LYS A 52 -6.15 -1.62 16.59
C LYS A 52 -4.80 -1.66 15.88
N SER A 53 -4.72 -1.22 14.64
CA SER A 53 -3.47 -1.13 13.87
C SER A 53 -2.49 -0.12 14.50
N PHE A 54 -2.95 1.11 14.77
CA PHE A 54 -2.13 2.14 15.42
C PHE A 54 -1.66 1.71 16.81
N ALA A 55 -2.53 1.09 17.61
CA ALA A 55 -2.17 0.60 18.94
C ALA A 55 -1.06 -0.46 18.87
N LYS A 56 -1.15 -1.43 17.93
CA LYS A 56 -0.10 -2.44 17.72
C LYS A 56 1.22 -1.82 17.28
N ALA A 57 1.17 -0.87 16.34
CA ALA A 57 2.38 -0.18 15.86
C ALA A 57 3.07 0.59 16.99
N LEU A 58 2.31 1.35 17.79
CA LEU A 58 2.84 2.09 18.94
C LEU A 58 3.45 1.14 19.97
N GLN A 59 2.75 0.04 20.30
CA GLN A 59 3.25 -0.96 21.23
C GLN A 59 4.55 -1.62 20.72
N ALA A 60 4.61 -1.99 19.43
CA ALA A 60 5.80 -2.59 18.83
C ALA A 60 6.99 -1.62 18.83
N GLN A 61 6.74 -0.33 18.56
CA GLN A 61 7.75 0.72 18.61
C GLN A 61 8.28 0.94 20.04
N GLN A 62 7.38 1.03 21.03
CA GLN A 62 7.75 1.17 22.44
C GLN A 62 8.53 -0.04 22.96
N ALA A 63 8.15 -1.24 22.53
CA ALA A 63 8.86 -2.48 22.83
C ALA A 63 10.19 -2.63 22.04
N GLY A 64 10.53 -1.71 21.15
CA GLY A 64 11.77 -1.74 20.38
C GLY A 64 11.83 -2.83 19.32
N LYS A 65 10.69 -3.38 18.87
CA LYS A 65 10.66 -4.50 17.91
C LYS A 65 11.25 -4.17 16.55
N PHE A 66 11.28 -2.90 16.17
CA PHE A 66 11.82 -2.45 14.88
C PHE A 66 13.31 -2.07 14.92
N LYS A 67 13.98 -2.19 16.08
CA LYS A 67 15.37 -1.75 16.24
C LYS A 67 16.36 -2.51 15.34
N GLU A 68 16.10 -3.80 15.10
CA GLU A 68 16.99 -4.65 14.31
C GLU A 68 16.83 -4.47 12.80
N GLU A 69 15.65 -4.01 12.35
CA GLU A 69 15.33 -3.84 10.92
C GLU A 69 15.49 -2.40 10.42
N ILE A 70 15.49 -1.40 11.30
CA ILE A 70 15.66 0.01 10.92
C ILE A 70 17.14 0.38 10.94
N VAL A 71 17.66 0.74 9.76
CA VAL A 71 18.98 1.36 9.60
C VAL A 71 18.83 2.88 9.75
N PRO A 72 19.52 3.53 10.71
CA PRO A 72 19.50 4.98 10.84
C PRO A 72 20.09 5.65 9.59
N VAL A 73 19.44 6.71 9.12
CA VAL A 73 19.91 7.50 7.99
C VAL A 73 20.01 8.96 8.43
N GLU A 74 21.15 9.56 8.13
CA GLU A 74 21.39 11.00 8.27
C GLU A 74 20.78 11.73 7.07
N VAL A 75 19.86 12.66 7.34
CA VAL A 75 19.21 13.45 6.27
C VAL A 75 19.33 14.93 6.54
N THR A 76 19.67 15.70 5.51
CA THR A 76 19.57 17.17 5.52
C THR A 76 18.18 17.57 5.02
N SER A 77 17.48 18.41 5.77
CA SER A 77 16.18 18.94 5.35
C SER A 77 16.40 20.31 4.72
N ILE A 78 15.94 20.51 3.49
CA ILE A 78 16.00 21.81 2.80
C ILE A 78 14.63 22.46 2.86
N ASP A 79 14.55 23.68 3.39
CA ASP A 79 13.33 24.48 3.24
C ASP A 79 13.21 24.94 1.79
N LEU A 80 12.25 24.41 1.04
CA LEU A 80 12.07 24.71 -0.37
C LEU A 80 11.73 26.19 -0.64
N LYS A 81 11.31 26.96 0.36
CA LYS A 81 10.98 28.39 0.20
C LYS A 81 12.17 29.30 0.42
N SER A 82 12.99 29.04 1.44
CA SER A 82 14.17 29.87 1.76
C SER A 82 15.47 29.33 1.19
N GLY A 83 15.52 28.04 0.84
CA GLY A 83 16.74 27.34 0.46
C GLY A 83 17.62 26.97 1.65
N ASP A 84 17.20 27.30 2.87
CA ASP A 84 18.00 27.04 4.06
C ASP A 84 18.03 25.54 4.38
N GLU A 85 19.22 25.04 4.65
CA GLU A 85 19.43 23.71 5.20
C GLU A 85 19.15 23.72 6.71
N LYS A 86 18.31 22.81 7.16
CA LYS A 86 18.15 22.47 8.57
C LYS A 86 18.98 21.24 8.88
N ASP A 87 19.48 21.22 10.12
CA ASP A 87 20.39 20.21 10.66
C ASP A 87 20.08 18.78 10.21
N VAL A 88 21.16 18.01 10.10
CA VAL A 88 21.13 16.58 9.85
C VAL A 88 20.27 15.90 10.92
N MET A 89 19.08 15.45 10.53
CA MET A 89 18.22 14.68 11.41
C MET A 89 18.51 13.20 11.19
N MET A 90 18.81 12.48 12.27
CA MET A 90 18.86 11.02 12.25
C MET A 90 17.43 10.46 12.23
N ILE A 91 17.01 9.89 11.10
CA ILE A 91 15.72 9.18 11.02
C ILE A 91 15.87 7.85 11.79
N THR A 92 15.12 7.75 12.88
CA THR A 92 15.05 6.59 13.77
C THR A 92 13.60 6.16 13.97
N ALA A 93 13.38 4.94 14.47
CA ALA A 93 12.06 4.43 14.86
C ALA A 93 11.28 5.43 15.74
N LYS A 94 11.97 6.08 16.69
CA LYS A 94 11.37 7.08 17.59
C LYS A 94 10.97 8.37 16.86
N SER A 95 11.76 8.80 15.87
CA SER A 95 11.45 9.99 15.07
C SER A 95 10.24 9.79 14.15
N LEU A 96 10.07 8.60 13.56
CA LEU A 96 8.93 8.27 12.70
C LEU A 96 7.60 8.31 13.48
N GLY A 97 7.61 7.88 14.75
CA GLY A 97 6.41 7.95 15.60
C GLY A 97 5.96 9.38 15.97
N LYS A 98 6.71 10.42 15.59
CA LYS A 98 6.31 11.84 15.80
C LYS A 98 5.58 12.44 14.59
N LEU A 99 5.51 11.74 13.46
CA LEU A 99 4.86 12.24 12.26
C LEU A 99 3.35 12.39 12.49
N LYS A 100 2.80 13.55 12.09
CA LYS A 100 1.38 13.87 12.27
C LYS A 100 0.55 13.09 11.26
N SER A 101 -0.47 12.37 11.75
CA SER A 101 -1.48 11.78 10.88
C SER A 101 -2.38 12.87 10.31
N VAL A 102 -2.55 12.90 8.99
CA VAL A 102 -3.49 13.80 8.31
C VAL A 102 -4.87 13.13 8.32
N PHE A 103 -5.96 13.86 8.54
CA PHE A 103 -7.34 13.36 8.42
C PHE A 103 -8.06 14.14 7.31
N SER A 104 -8.78 13.45 6.42
CA SER A 104 -9.64 14.04 5.36
C SER A 104 -11.13 13.88 5.72
N LYS A 105 -12.00 14.78 5.23
CA LYS A 105 -13.32 15.08 5.83
C LYS A 105 -14.57 14.47 5.17
N THR A 106 -14.51 13.61 4.14
CA THR A 106 -15.75 13.11 3.51
C THR A 106 -15.65 11.68 2.99
N GLY A 107 -16.66 10.84 3.29
CA GLY A 107 -16.74 9.43 2.89
C GLY A 107 -16.53 8.46 4.07
N SER A 108 -16.81 7.16 3.89
CA SER A 108 -16.47 6.14 4.91
C SER A 108 -14.96 5.90 5.01
N THR A 109 -14.17 6.46 4.09
CA THR A 109 -12.71 6.40 4.07
C THR A 109 -12.21 7.79 4.45
N HIS A 110 -11.41 7.88 5.51
CA HIS A 110 -10.71 9.11 5.89
C HIS A 110 -9.27 8.78 6.19
N ALA A 111 -8.37 9.78 6.19
CA ALA A 111 -6.95 9.49 6.29
C ALA A 111 -6.50 8.83 7.61
N GLY A 112 -7.31 8.85 8.67
CA GLY A 112 -7.12 8.01 9.86
C GLY A 112 -7.31 6.50 9.69
N LYS A 113 -7.85 6.03 8.57
CA LYS A 113 -8.04 4.59 8.25
C LYS A 113 -7.54 4.23 6.84
N ALA A 114 -6.89 5.17 6.17
CA ALA A 114 -6.15 4.94 4.94
C ALA A 114 -4.65 4.79 5.27
N SER A 115 -3.89 4.19 4.36
CA SER A 115 -2.43 4.23 4.45
C SER A 115 -1.95 5.68 4.32
N GLN A 116 -0.97 6.06 5.13
CA GLN A 116 -0.32 7.37 5.03
C GLN A 116 0.54 7.42 3.75
N ILE A 117 0.68 8.63 3.20
CA ILE A 117 1.75 8.90 2.23
C ILE A 117 3.05 8.96 3.03
N SER A 118 4.06 8.20 2.61
CA SER A 118 5.30 8.06 3.37
C SER A 118 6.46 7.85 2.42
N ASP A 119 7.63 8.33 2.85
CA ASP A 119 8.90 8.11 2.17
C ASP A 119 9.71 7.06 2.94
N GLY A 120 10.33 6.12 2.22
CA GLY A 120 11.14 5.06 2.82
C GLY A 120 11.79 4.16 1.79
N ALA A 121 12.84 3.44 2.21
CA ALA A 121 13.54 2.45 1.42
C ALA A 121 13.73 1.16 2.22
N ALA A 122 13.78 0.02 1.52
CA ALA A 122 14.05 -1.29 2.10
C ALA A 122 14.87 -2.13 1.12
N ALA A 123 15.69 -3.04 1.64
CA ALA A 123 16.51 -3.95 0.84
C ALA A 123 16.44 -5.37 1.42
N VAL A 124 16.45 -6.38 0.55
CA VAL A 124 16.51 -7.79 0.92
C VAL A 124 17.60 -8.47 0.09
N LEU A 125 18.59 -9.05 0.74
CA LEU A 125 19.64 -9.83 0.08
C LEU A 125 19.18 -11.29 -0.09
N LEU A 126 19.18 -11.77 -1.33
CA LEU A 126 18.85 -13.15 -1.66
C LEU A 126 20.09 -13.88 -2.19
N ALA A 127 20.23 -15.14 -1.80
CA ALA A 127 21.29 -16.01 -2.29
C ALA A 127 20.80 -17.45 -2.39
N GLY A 128 21.38 -18.21 -3.33
CA GLY A 128 21.23 -19.66 -3.34
C GLY A 128 21.76 -20.26 -2.04
N ARG A 129 21.06 -21.23 -1.44
CA ARG A 129 21.43 -21.82 -0.14
C ARG A 129 22.87 -22.35 -0.12
N SER A 130 23.33 -22.95 -1.21
CA SER A 130 24.71 -23.45 -1.36
C SER A 130 25.74 -22.32 -1.30
N VAL A 131 25.47 -21.20 -1.98
CA VAL A 131 26.33 -20.00 -1.98
C VAL A 131 26.36 -19.38 -0.59
N ALA A 132 25.21 -19.20 0.05
CA ALA A 132 25.13 -18.67 1.41
C ALA A 132 25.94 -19.52 2.40
N LYS A 133 25.86 -20.87 2.31
CA LYS A 133 26.67 -21.78 3.13
C LYS A 133 28.16 -21.68 2.83
N LYS A 134 28.56 -21.65 1.55
CA LYS A 134 29.97 -21.55 1.13
C LYS A 134 30.63 -20.26 1.64
N LEU A 135 29.87 -19.16 1.63
CA LEU A 135 30.32 -17.84 2.09
C LEU A 135 30.05 -17.61 3.59
N THR A 136 29.56 -18.62 4.31
CA THR A 136 29.23 -18.54 5.75
C THR A 136 28.29 -17.37 6.08
N LEU A 137 27.34 -17.07 5.18
CA LEU A 137 26.33 -16.02 5.40
C LEU A 137 25.20 -16.53 6.29
N PRO A 138 24.69 -15.70 7.23
CA PRO A 138 23.52 -16.06 8.04
C PRO A 138 22.27 -16.19 7.17
N ILE A 139 21.44 -17.19 7.46
CA ILE A 139 20.19 -17.45 6.73
C ILE A 139 19.02 -17.14 7.65
N LEU A 140 18.37 -15.99 7.42
CA LEU A 140 17.21 -15.54 8.20
C LEU A 140 15.91 -16.27 7.80
N GLY A 141 15.82 -16.74 6.55
CA GLY A 141 14.62 -17.37 6.03
C GLY A 141 14.82 -17.98 4.65
N LYS A 142 13.72 -18.46 4.05
CA LYS A 142 13.68 -18.94 2.67
C LYS A 142 12.50 -18.31 1.95
N PHE A 143 12.73 -17.83 0.73
CA PHE A 143 11.64 -17.49 -0.18
C PHE A 143 11.04 -18.79 -0.74
N TYR A 144 9.73 -18.98 -0.58
CA TYR A 144 9.05 -20.22 -0.98
C TYR A 144 8.34 -20.07 -2.33
N THR A 145 7.43 -19.11 -2.43
CA THR A 145 6.65 -18.87 -3.64
C THR A 145 6.14 -17.43 -3.68
N LEU A 146 5.68 -17.02 -4.86
CA LEU A 146 5.00 -15.76 -5.11
C LEU A 146 3.94 -16.00 -6.18
N VAL A 147 2.73 -15.49 -5.92
CA VAL A 147 1.60 -15.57 -6.86
C VAL A 147 1.10 -14.16 -7.15
N VAL A 148 0.84 -13.89 -8.42
CA VAL A 148 0.26 -12.63 -8.91
C VAL A 148 -1.03 -12.95 -9.65
N ILE A 149 -2.07 -12.17 -9.38
CA ILE A 149 -3.37 -12.32 -10.01
C ILE A 149 -3.95 -10.98 -10.42
N GLY A 150 -4.80 -10.99 -11.44
CA GLY A 150 -5.65 -9.85 -11.79
C GLY A 150 -6.99 -9.92 -11.05
N VAL A 151 -7.46 -8.77 -10.57
CA VAL A 151 -8.83 -8.57 -10.07
C VAL A 151 -9.44 -7.33 -10.73
N PRO A 152 -10.78 -7.16 -10.71
CA PRO A 152 -11.40 -5.96 -11.27
C PRO A 152 -10.84 -4.68 -10.61
N PRO A 153 -10.31 -3.70 -11.37
CA PRO A 153 -9.64 -2.52 -10.81
C PRO A 153 -10.51 -1.73 -9.82
N LYS A 154 -11.83 -1.67 -10.07
CA LYS A 154 -12.81 -0.99 -9.21
C LYS A 154 -12.93 -1.50 -7.78
N ILE A 155 -12.42 -2.69 -7.50
CA ILE A 155 -12.43 -3.33 -6.18
C ILE A 155 -11.07 -3.98 -5.89
N MET A 156 -9.98 -3.35 -6.35
CA MET A 156 -8.63 -3.93 -6.33
C MET A 156 -8.19 -4.43 -4.93
N GLY A 157 -8.72 -3.84 -3.85
CA GLY A 157 -8.39 -4.21 -2.47
C GLY A 157 -8.71 -5.65 -2.08
N ILE A 158 -9.46 -6.40 -2.89
CA ILE A 158 -9.73 -7.84 -2.68
C ILE A 158 -8.62 -8.75 -3.19
N GLY A 159 -7.60 -8.22 -3.88
CA GLY A 159 -6.50 -8.98 -4.45
C GLY A 159 -5.89 -10.02 -3.49
N PRO A 160 -5.55 -9.65 -2.24
CA PRO A 160 -4.98 -10.58 -1.27
C PRO A 160 -5.85 -11.82 -1.01
N PHE A 161 -7.17 -11.69 -0.96
CA PHE A 161 -8.07 -12.82 -0.70
C PHE A 161 -7.92 -13.93 -1.75
N TYR A 162 -7.81 -13.56 -3.02
CA TYR A 162 -7.68 -14.51 -4.11
C TYR A 162 -6.23 -14.97 -4.29
N ALA A 163 -5.25 -14.09 -4.08
CA ALA A 163 -3.83 -14.44 -4.20
C ALA A 163 -3.43 -15.49 -3.15
N ILE A 164 -3.85 -15.30 -1.89
CA ILE A 164 -3.53 -16.21 -0.78
C ILE A 164 -4.14 -17.59 -0.99
N LYS A 165 -5.32 -17.70 -1.62
CA LYS A 165 -5.95 -18.99 -1.93
C LYS A 165 -5.18 -19.85 -2.94
N LEU A 166 -4.20 -19.27 -3.61
CA LEU A 166 -3.36 -19.94 -4.60
C LEU A 166 -1.94 -20.22 -4.08
N LEU A 167 -1.61 -19.74 -2.86
CA LEU A 167 -0.37 -20.07 -2.16
C LEU A 167 -0.46 -21.45 -1.51
#